data_AF-A0A9P4WK44-F1
#
_entry.id   AF-A0A9P4WK44-F1
#
_cell.length_a   1.000
_cell.length_b   1.000
_cell.length_c   1.000
_cell.angle_alpha   90.00
_cell.angle_beta   90.00
_cell.angle_gamma   90.00
#
_symmetry.space_group_name_H-M   'P 1'
#
loop_
_entity.id
_entity.type
_entity.pdbx_description
1 polymer ?
#
loop_
_entity_poly.entity_id
_entity_poly.type
_entity_poly.pdbx_seq_one_letter_code
_entity_poly.pdbx_strand_id
1 'polypeptide(L)'
;MGRRPAGITRRSITTQTCTKVGEQRGILRAWAKKDEVYHPHVKRPKIRNNCSLQFYRAFTYNAKGPCHIYNKETQEEKHKAEVALKEENQRNKLLREALVPQARATLREIGDNAANSRARP
;
A
#
# COMPACT_ATOMS: atom_id res chain seq x y z
N MET A 1 -25.39 -22.12 2.77
CA MET A 1 -24.10 -21.40 2.67
C MET A 1 -23.62 -21.44 1.21
N GLY A 2 -23.71 -20.34 0.48
CA GLY A 2 -23.35 -20.30 -0.94
C GLY A 2 -21.83 -20.32 -1.15
N ARG A 3 -21.31 -21.31 -1.87
CA ARG A 3 -19.91 -21.31 -2.32
C ARG A 3 -19.72 -20.20 -3.35
N ARG A 4 -18.85 -19.23 -3.04
CA ARG A 4 -18.49 -18.14 -3.95
C ARG A 4 -17.54 -18.64 -5.04
N PRO A 5 -17.54 -18.03 -6.23
CA PRO A 5 -16.73 -18.48 -7.36
C PRO A 5 -15.23 -18.47 -7.01
N ALA A 6 -14.56 -19.57 -7.35
CA ALA A 6 -13.19 -19.90 -6.94
C ALA A 6 -12.12 -18.85 -7.35
N GLY A 7 -12.43 -17.98 -8.31
CA GLY A 7 -11.52 -16.95 -8.81
C GLY A 7 -11.23 -15.82 -7.83
N ILE A 8 -12.17 -15.46 -6.94
CA ILE A 8 -11.97 -14.35 -5.98
C ILE A 8 -11.10 -14.79 -4.80
N THR A 9 -11.21 -16.06 -4.39
CA THR A 9 -10.54 -16.60 -3.20
C THR A 9 -9.03 -16.79 -3.35
N ARG A 10 -8.50 -16.91 -4.58
CA ARG A 10 -7.05 -17.09 -4.83
C ARG A 10 -6.29 -15.78 -5.06
N ARG A 11 -6.98 -14.63 -5.13
CA ARG A 11 -6.31 -13.34 -5.41
C ARG A 11 -5.60 -12.85 -4.15
N SER A 12 -4.28 -12.67 -4.24
CA SER A 12 -3.50 -11.95 -3.23
C SER A 12 -3.69 -10.45 -3.44
N ILE A 13 -4.06 -9.76 -2.36
CA ILE A 13 -4.17 -8.31 -2.31
C ILE A 13 -2.94 -7.81 -1.57
N THR A 14 -2.24 -6.84 -2.16
CA THR A 14 -1.07 -6.19 -1.59
C THR A 14 -1.42 -4.75 -1.27
N THR A 15 -1.07 -4.31 -0.05
CA THR A 15 -1.35 -2.94 0.40
C THR A 15 -0.15 -2.40 1.15
N GLN A 16 0.17 -1.14 0.93
CA GLN A 16 1.14 -0.39 1.71
C GLN A 16 0.39 0.61 2.58
N THR A 17 0.70 0.62 3.87
CA THR A 17 0.02 1.49 4.84
C THR A 17 1.03 2.14 5.77
N CYS A 18 0.84 3.44 6.01
CA CYS A 18 1.57 4.20 7.00
C CYS A 18 0.73 4.32 8.27
N THR A 19 1.26 3.84 9.39
CA THR A 19 0.62 3.92 10.70
C THR A 19 1.35 4.92 11.56
N LYS A 20 0.62 5.83 12.22
CA LYS A 20 1.21 6.73 13.19
C LYS A 20 1.28 6.03 14.55
N VAL A 21 2.49 5.81 15.04
CA VAL A 21 2.71 5.25 16.38
C VAL A 21 2.40 6.33 17.41
N GLY A 22 1.56 5.99 18.38
CA GLY A 22 1.10 6.92 19.41
C GLY A 22 -0.13 7.74 19.03
N GLU A 23 -0.68 7.60 17.82
CA GLU A 23 -1.96 8.24 17.47
C GLU A 23 -3.08 7.63 18.30
N GLN A 24 -3.50 8.35 19.34
CA GLN A 24 -4.64 7.98 20.15
C GLN A 24 -5.92 8.18 19.34
N ARG A 25 -6.52 7.10 18.86
CA ARG A 25 -7.87 7.15 18.31
C ARG A 25 -8.88 7.25 19.45
N GLY A 26 -9.67 8.32 19.42
CA GLY A 26 -10.76 8.57 20.35
C GLY A 26 -10.39 9.53 21.49
N ILE A 27 -11.36 10.36 21.87
CA ILE A 27 -11.37 11.04 23.16
C ILE A 27 -11.25 9.94 24.22
N LEU A 28 -10.15 9.93 24.97
CA LEU A 28 -10.10 9.26 26.26
C LEU A 28 -11.20 9.92 27.10
N ARG A 29 -12.39 9.29 27.13
CA ARG A 29 -13.43 9.65 28.10
C ARG A 29 -12.84 9.32 29.46
N ALA A 30 -12.23 10.32 30.08
CA ALA A 30 -11.87 10.24 31.48
C ALA A 30 -13.18 10.23 32.25
N TRP A 31 -13.47 9.11 32.91
CA TRP A 31 -14.53 9.08 33.91
C TRP A 31 -13.98 9.84 35.11
N ALA A 32 -14.44 11.08 35.30
CA ALA A 32 -14.16 11.83 36.52
C ALA A 32 -15.20 11.43 37.57
N LYS A 33 -14.78 11.20 38.81
CA LYS A 33 -15.73 11.16 39.92
C LYS A 33 -16.36 12.55 40.08
N LYS A 34 -17.56 12.62 40.66
CA LYS A 34 -18.33 13.87 40.81
C LYS A 34 -17.55 14.98 41.54
N ASP A 35 -16.60 14.58 42.39
CA ASP A 35 -15.79 15.46 43.24
C ASP A 35 -14.36 15.67 42.71
N GLU A 36 -14.03 15.16 41.51
CA GLU A 36 -12.68 15.21 40.96
C GLU A 36 -12.51 16.44 40.06
N VAL A 37 -11.66 17.38 40.49
CA VAL A 37 -11.38 18.61 39.75
C VAL A 37 -10.47 18.29 38.56
N TYR A 38 -10.94 18.57 37.35
CA TYR A 38 -10.12 18.46 36.15
C TYR A 38 -8.94 19.45 36.22
N HIS A 39 -7.71 18.94 36.33
CA HIS A 39 -6.52 19.78 36.30
C HIS A 39 -6.09 20.11 34.86
N PRO A 40 -6.20 21.37 34.39
CA PRO A 40 -5.84 21.76 33.02
C PRO A 40 -4.34 21.68 32.75
N HIS A 41 -3.50 21.54 33.79
CA HIS A 41 -2.06 21.35 33.68
C HIS A 41 -1.63 19.89 33.54
N VAL A 42 -2.56 18.94 33.54
CA VAL A 42 -2.32 17.60 33.00
C VAL A 42 -2.26 17.70 31.46
N LYS A 43 -1.23 18.40 30.97
CA LYS A 43 -0.91 18.48 29.55
C LYS A 43 -0.57 17.06 29.10
N ARG A 44 -1.54 16.38 28.49
CA ARG A 44 -1.24 15.15 27.74
C ARG A 44 -0.27 15.57 26.63
N PRO A 45 0.95 15.01 26.57
CA PRO A 45 1.88 15.37 25.52
C PRO A 45 1.18 15.16 24.18
N LYS A 46 1.06 16.25 23.41
CA LYS A 46 0.58 16.18 22.03
C LYS A 46 1.48 15.16 21.35
N ILE A 47 0.86 14.06 20.94
CA ILE A 47 1.53 12.91 20.32
C ILE A 47 2.53 13.44 19.31
N ARG A 48 3.82 13.14 19.51
CA ARG A 48 4.89 13.62 18.65
C ARG A 48 4.58 13.20 17.21
N ASN A 49 4.75 14.12 16.26
CA ASN A 49 4.53 13.91 14.83
C ASN A 49 5.49 12.87 14.21
N ASN A 50 6.35 12.24 15.01
CA ASN A 50 7.45 11.41 14.55
C ASN A 50 7.20 9.97 14.99
N CYS A 51 6.42 9.24 14.18
CA CYS A 51 6.70 7.85 13.82
C CYS A 51 5.60 7.34 12.90
N SER A 52 5.78 7.52 11.59
CA SER A 52 5.05 6.76 10.58
C SER A 52 5.74 5.40 10.40
N LEU A 53 5.24 4.36 11.04
CA LEU A 53 5.63 2.99 10.72
C LEU A 53 5.03 2.65 9.37
N GLN A 54 5.85 2.56 8.34
CA GLN A 54 5.44 2.10 7.02
C GLN A 54 5.57 0.59 7.00
N PHE A 55 4.48 -0.11 6.68
CA PHE A 55 4.52 -1.56 6.52
C PHE A 55 3.80 -1.98 5.25
N TYR A 56 4.37 -2.97 4.60
CA TYR A 56 3.77 -3.70 3.50
C TYR A 56 3.07 -4.93 4.07
N ARG A 57 1.89 -5.25 3.53
CA ARG A 57 1.18 -6.47 3.88
C ARG A 57 0.50 -7.06 2.67
N ALA A 58 0.64 -8.37 2.53
CA ALA A 58 -0.18 -9.16 1.64
C ALA A 58 -1.26 -9.88 2.44
N PHE A 59 -2.44 -10.08 1.86
CA PHE A 59 -3.47 -10.96 2.39
C PHE A 59 -4.29 -11.57 1.27
N THR A 60 -4.85 -12.74 1.52
CA THR A 60 -5.91 -13.34 0.70
C THR A 60 -7.23 -13.20 1.43
N TYR A 61 -8.34 -13.49 0.77
CA TYR A 61 -9.67 -13.40 1.39
C TYR A 61 -9.79 -14.22 2.68
N ASN A 62 -9.10 -15.37 2.75
CA ASN A 62 -9.21 -16.31 3.87
C ASN A 62 -8.00 -16.29 4.81
N ALA A 63 -6.90 -15.60 4.47
CA ALA A 63 -5.68 -15.68 5.26
C ALA A 63 -4.86 -14.38 5.22
N LYS A 64 -4.24 -14.08 6.36
CA LYS A 64 -3.20 -13.07 6.45
C LYS A 64 -1.97 -13.61 5.72
N GLY A 65 -1.42 -12.82 4.81
CA GLY A 65 -0.17 -13.13 4.12
C GLY A 65 1.03 -12.46 4.82
N PRO A 66 2.22 -12.52 4.20
CA PRO A 66 3.43 -11.93 4.74
C PRO A 66 3.27 -10.42 4.98
N CYS A 67 3.91 -9.94 6.04
CA CYS A 67 4.04 -8.51 6.33
C CYS A 67 5.51 -8.14 6.44
N HIS A 68 5.86 -6.97 5.94
CA HIS A 68 7.20 -6.40 6.07
C HIS A 68 7.08 -5.00 6.65
N ILE A 69 7.84 -4.74 7.70
CA ILE A 69 7.89 -3.44 8.38
C ILE A 69 9.17 -2.75 7.93
N TYR A 70 9.05 -1.57 7.33
CA TYR A 70 10.19 -0.79 6.92
C TYR A 70 10.75 -0.03 8.11
N ASN A 71 12.06 -0.13 8.30
CA ASN A 71 12.79 0.71 9.23
C ASN A 71 12.98 2.11 8.64
N LYS A 72 13.26 3.08 9.50
CA LYS A 72 13.60 4.42 9.07
C LYS A 72 14.96 4.40 8.37
N GLU A 73 14.95 4.70 7.08
CA GLU A 73 16.18 4.85 6.30
C GLU A 73 17.02 6.03 6.80
N THR A 74 18.34 5.82 6.82
CA THR A 74 19.35 6.87 6.99
C THR A 74 19.38 7.80 5.76
N GLN A 75 19.97 8.99 5.91
CA GLN A 75 20.10 9.92 4.77
C GLN A 75 20.93 9.33 3.62
N GLU A 76 21.97 8.56 3.94
CA GLU A 76 22.81 7.89 2.94
C GLU A 76 22.04 6.80 2.19
N GLU A 77 21.25 5.99 2.89
CA GLU A 77 20.39 4.97 2.26
C GLU A 77 19.36 5.61 1.35
N LYS A 78 18.75 6.74 1.76
CA LYS A 78 17.83 7.50 0.92
C LYS A 78 18.48 8.00 -0.35
N HIS A 79 19.68 8.58 -0.24
CA HIS A 79 20.40 9.07 -1.41
C HIS A 79 20.75 7.92 -2.37
N LYS A 80 21.25 6.79 -1.84
CA LYS A 80 21.55 5.59 -2.64
C LYS A 80 20.30 5.04 -3.32
N ALA A 81 19.18 4.97 -2.61
CA ALA A 81 17.91 4.51 -3.15
C ALA A 81 17.39 5.45 -4.25
N GLU A 82 17.54 6.77 -4.10
CA GLU A 82 17.13 7.73 -5.11
C GLU A 82 17.96 7.62 -6.40
N VAL A 83 19.27 7.41 -6.27
CA VAL A 83 20.15 7.16 -7.42
C VAL A 83 19.76 5.87 -8.14
N ALA A 84 19.62 4.76 -7.40
CA ALA A 84 19.21 3.48 -7.98
C ALA A 84 17.83 3.56 -8.65
N LEU A 85 16.88 4.27 -8.05
CA LEU A 85 15.54 4.47 -8.60
C LEU A 85 15.57 5.28 -9.90
N LYS A 86 16.43 6.30 -9.99
CA LYS A 86 16.60 7.09 -11.23
C LYS A 86 17.16 6.24 -12.35
N GLU A 87 18.18 5.42 -12.07
CA GLU A 87 18.77 4.50 -13.04
C GLU A 87 17.75 3.46 -13.53
N GLU A 88 17.01 2.85 -12.61
CA GLU A 88 15.97 1.88 -12.94
C GLU A 88 14.86 2.51 -13.81
N ASN A 89 14.39 3.72 -13.44
CA ASN A 89 13.37 4.42 -14.20
C ASN A 89 13.85 4.79 -15.62
N GLN A 90 15.11 5.18 -15.78
CA GLN A 90 15.69 5.44 -17.10
C GLN A 90 15.73 4.16 -17.93
N ARG A 91 16.22 3.05 -17.37
CA ARG A 91 16.23 1.75 -18.04
C ARG A 91 14.83 1.31 -18.45
N ASN A 92 13.86 1.40 -17.55
CA ASN A 92 12.47 1.02 -17.82
C ASN A 92 11.83 1.90 -18.88
N LYS A 93 12.17 3.19 -18.92
CA LYS A 93 11.71 4.10 -19.98
C LYS A 93 12.23 3.67 -21.35
N LEU A 94 13.54 3.40 -21.47
CA LEU A 94 14.15 2.95 -22.73
C LEU A 94 13.56 1.62 -23.20
N LEU A 95 13.40 0.65 -22.29
CA LEU A 95 12.76 -0.62 -22.59
C LEU A 95 11.32 -0.45 -23.06
N ARG A 96 10.56 0.43 -22.40
CA ARG A 96 9.17 0.73 -22.78
C ARG A 96 9.09 1.38 -24.16
N GLU A 97 9.97 2.32 -24.46
CA GLU A 97 10.04 2.98 -25.77
C GLU A 97 10.33 2.00 -26.90
N ALA A 98 11.15 0.97 -26.65
CA ALA A 98 11.40 -0.10 -27.62
C ALA A 98 10.25 -1.11 -27.73
N LEU A 99 9.68 -1.55 -26.60
CA LEU A 99 8.74 -2.66 -26.54
C LEU A 99 7.29 -2.27 -26.85
N VAL A 100 6.86 -1.06 -26.50
CA VAL A 100 5.46 -0.61 -26.72
C VAL A 100 5.09 -0.54 -28.21
N PRO A 101 5.93 0.00 -29.12
CA PRO A 101 5.65 -0.04 -30.55
C PRO A 101 5.53 -1.47 -31.09
N GLN A 102 6.43 -2.37 -30.67
CA GLN A 102 6.40 -3.77 -31.05
C GLN A 102 5.11 -4.46 -30.58
N ALA A 103 4.73 -4.27 -29.32
CA ALA A 103 3.48 -4.78 -28.76
C ALA A 103 2.24 -4.21 -29.47
N ARG A 104 2.28 -2.93 -29.88
CA ARG A 104 1.19 -2.31 -30.66
C ARG A 104 1.10 -2.88 -32.07
N ALA A 105 2.23 -3.18 -32.70
CA ALA A 105 2.27 -3.80 -34.03
C ALA A 105 1.70 -5.22 -33.98
N THR A 106 2.13 -6.05 -33.03
CA THR A 106 1.60 -7.41 -32.87
C THR A 106 0.11 -7.41 -32.55
N LEU A 107 -0.38 -6.49 -31.71
CA LEU A 107 -1.82 -6.35 -31.45
C LEU A 107 -2.62 -5.97 -32.72
N ARG A 108 -2.04 -5.15 -33.61
CA ARG A 108 -2.67 -4.82 -34.90
C ARG A 108 -2.72 -6.03 -35.84
N GLU A 109 -1.66 -6.84 -35.86
CA GLU A 109 -1.58 -8.08 -36.66
C GLU A 109 -2.56 -9.16 -36.18
N ILE A 110 -2.76 -9.28 -34.86
CA ILE A 110 -3.70 -10.24 -34.26
C ILE A 110 -5.17 -9.87 -34.56
N GLY A 111 -5.44 -8.61 -34.90
CA GLY A 111 -6.77 -8.11 -35.28
C GLY A 111 -7.77 -8.07 -34.11
N ASP A 112 -8.62 -7.04 -34.08
CA ASP A 112 -9.62 -6.82 -33.02
C ASP A 112 -10.64 -7.98 -32.87
N ASN A 113 -10.69 -8.90 -33.85
CA ASN A 113 -11.59 -10.05 -33.86
C ASN A 113 -11.21 -11.18 -32.89
N ALA A 114 -9.95 -11.30 -32.46
CA ALA A 114 -9.53 -12.34 -31.53
C ALA A 114 -9.54 -11.88 -30.05
N ALA A 115 -9.44 -10.57 -29.80
CA ALA A 115 -9.26 -10.02 -28.45
C ALA A 115 -10.55 -9.89 -27.63
N ASN A 116 -11.72 -9.82 -28.29
CA ASN A 116 -13.02 -9.60 -27.65
C ASN A 116 -14.08 -10.65 -28.05
N SER A 117 -13.69 -11.90 -28.34
CA SER A 117 -14.63 -13.03 -28.46
C SER A 117 -15.15 -13.48 -27.09
N ARG A 118 -15.63 -12.53 -26.26
CA ARG A 118 -16.71 -12.86 -25.32
C ARG A 118 -17.93 -13.11 -26.18
N ALA A 119 -18.13 -14.37 -26.56
CA ALA A 119 -19.41 -14.86 -27.03
C ALA A 119 -20.49 -14.34 -26.05
N ARG A 120 -21.30 -13.38 -26.51
CA ARG A 120 -22.52 -13.03 -25.79
C ARG A 120 -23.47 -14.22 -25.96
N PRO A 121 -24.15 -14.65 -24.88
CA PRO A 121 -25.16 -15.70 -24.94
C PRO A 121 -26.33 -15.30 -25.84
#